data_AF-A0A966WRH1-F1
#
_entry.id   AF-A0A966WRH1-F1
#
_cell.length_a   1.000
_cell.length_b   1.000
_cell.length_c   1.000
_cell.angle_alpha   90.00
_cell.angle_beta   90.00
_cell.angle_gamma   90.00
#
_symmetry.space_group_name_H-M   'P 1'
#
loop_
_entity.id
_entity.type
_entity.pdbx_description
1 polymer ?
#
loop_
_entity_poly.entity_id
_entity_poly.type
_entity_poly.pdbx_seq_one_letter_code
_entity_poly.pdbx_strand_id
1 'polypeptide(L)'
;MRIARRTALVTPAILAAGHASAQRAQDTLRIVFRDGVPNIDPYYNSLRTGLVLAHQAWDGLIHRDPTDFTMKPLLATAWNWVNATTIDFTLRAGVTFHNGDAFSADDVVYT
;
A
#
# COMPACT_ATOMS: atom_id res chain seq x y z
N MET A 1 -55.01 -60.21 -16.63
CA MET A 1 -55.33 -58.89 -17.18
C MET A 1 -54.31 -57.89 -16.65
N ARG A 2 -53.43 -57.37 -17.51
CA ARG A 2 -52.27 -56.53 -17.14
C ARG A 2 -52.76 -55.12 -16.78
N ILE A 3 -52.35 -54.58 -15.62
CA ILE A 3 -52.46 -53.15 -15.32
C ILE A 3 -51.07 -52.64 -14.93
N ALA A 4 -50.61 -51.66 -15.69
CA ALA A 4 -49.23 -51.22 -15.83
C ALA A 4 -48.77 -50.30 -14.69
N ARG A 5 -47.52 -50.47 -14.26
CA ARG A 5 -46.81 -49.60 -13.33
C ARG A 5 -46.46 -48.27 -14.01
N ARG A 6 -46.93 -47.15 -13.47
CA ARG A 6 -46.46 -45.81 -13.82
C ARG A 6 -45.41 -45.37 -12.80
N THR A 7 -44.14 -45.55 -13.13
CA THR A 7 -43.02 -44.89 -12.44
C THR A 7 -42.96 -43.43 -12.91
N ALA A 8 -43.28 -42.50 -12.01
CA ALA A 8 -43.09 -41.07 -12.25
C ALA A 8 -41.61 -40.72 -12.01
N LEU A 9 -40.94 -40.20 -13.04
CA LEU A 9 -39.57 -39.72 -12.95
C LEU A 9 -39.60 -38.27 -12.47
N VAL A 10 -39.11 -38.00 -11.27
CA VAL A 10 -38.92 -36.63 -10.75
C VAL A 10 -37.50 -36.19 -11.11
N THR A 11 -37.39 -35.27 -12.06
CA THR A 11 -36.12 -34.66 -12.45
C THR A 11 -35.81 -33.50 -11.48
N PRO A 12 -34.66 -33.48 -10.77
CA PRO A 12 -34.31 -32.33 -9.95
C PRO A 12 -33.85 -31.19 -10.86
N ALA A 13 -34.58 -30.07 -10.83
CA ALA A 13 -34.15 -28.83 -11.45
C ALA A 13 -33.00 -28.24 -10.63
N ILE A 14 -31.76 -28.36 -11.13
CA ILE A 14 -30.61 -27.67 -10.57
C ILE A 14 -30.80 -26.17 -10.88
N LEU A 15 -31.19 -25.40 -9.88
CA LEU A 15 -31.11 -23.94 -9.91
C LEU A 15 -29.63 -23.56 -10.05
N ALA A 16 -29.21 -23.18 -11.25
CA ALA A 16 -27.94 -22.51 -11.45
C ALA A 16 -27.99 -21.18 -10.69
N ALA A 17 -27.41 -21.15 -9.49
CA ALA A 17 -27.13 -19.90 -8.81
C ALA A 17 -26.18 -19.11 -9.70
N GLY A 18 -26.72 -18.10 -10.40
CA GLY A 18 -25.92 -17.15 -11.14
C GLY A 18 -24.88 -16.56 -10.19
N HIS A 19 -23.61 -16.63 -10.57
CA HIS A 19 -22.54 -15.99 -9.83
C HIS A 19 -22.92 -14.51 -9.67
N ALA A 20 -23.15 -14.08 -8.43
CA ALA A 20 -23.29 -12.67 -8.14
C ALA A 20 -21.95 -12.00 -8.49
N SER A 21 -21.88 -11.34 -9.64
CA SER A 21 -20.78 -10.42 -9.92
C SER A 21 -20.89 -9.28 -8.93
N ALA A 22 -20.16 -9.37 -7.81
CA ALA A 22 -19.95 -8.24 -6.94
C ALA A 22 -19.40 -7.09 -7.77
N GLN A 23 -20.07 -5.93 -7.74
CA GLN A 23 -19.58 -4.71 -8.35
C GLN A 23 -18.17 -4.45 -7.81
N ARG A 24 -17.14 -4.42 -8.67
CA ARG A 24 -15.78 -4.10 -8.21
C ARG A 24 -15.83 -2.74 -7.50
N ALA A 25 -15.30 -2.69 -6.28
CA ALA A 25 -15.06 -1.41 -5.62
C ALA A 25 -14.22 -0.53 -6.55
N GLN A 26 -14.57 0.74 -6.68
CA GLN A 26 -13.73 1.69 -7.40
C GLN A 26 -12.51 2.00 -6.52
N ASP A 27 -11.42 1.27 -6.69
CA ASP A 27 -10.16 1.45 -5.94
C ASP A 27 -9.26 2.55 -6.52
N THR A 28 -9.86 3.55 -7.19
CA THR A 28 -9.15 4.65 -7.84
C THR A 28 -9.50 5.97 -7.18
N LEU A 29 -8.52 6.58 -6.52
CA LEU A 29 -8.62 7.95 -6.02
C LEU A 29 -8.19 8.93 -7.11
N ARG A 30 -9.03 9.94 -7.38
CA ARG A 30 -8.71 11.05 -8.30
C ARG A 30 -8.58 12.35 -7.53
N ILE A 31 -7.41 12.99 -7.61
CA ILE A 31 -7.09 14.24 -6.93
C ILE A 31 -6.80 15.32 -7.97
N VAL A 32 -7.27 16.54 -7.72
CA VAL A 32 -6.92 17.73 -8.52
C VAL A 32 -5.92 18.56 -7.73
N PHE A 33 -4.82 18.92 -8.39
CA PHE A 33 -3.85 19.88 -7.87
C PHE A 33 -4.04 21.24 -8.54
N ARG A 34 -3.72 22.32 -7.82
CA ARG A 34 -3.83 23.70 -8.32
C ARG A 34 -2.77 24.00 -9.39
N ASP A 35 -1.57 23.49 -9.19
CA ASP A 35 -0.40 23.77 -10.02
C ASP A 35 0.05 22.49 -10.74
N GLY A 36 0.78 22.64 -11.86
CA GLY A 36 1.39 21.51 -12.56
C GLY A 36 2.42 20.80 -11.68
N VAL A 37 2.55 19.48 -11.87
CA VAL A 37 3.57 18.69 -11.15
C VAL A 37 4.95 19.07 -11.70
N PRO A 38 5.89 19.56 -10.86
CA PRO A 38 7.20 19.98 -11.32
C PRO A 38 8.11 18.77 -11.56
N ASN A 39 8.56 18.15 -10.47
CA ASN A 39 9.24 16.86 -10.40
C ASN A 39 8.91 16.25 -9.02
N ILE A 40 9.13 14.95 -8.85
CA ILE A 40 8.83 14.20 -7.61
C ILE A 40 10.07 13.87 -6.80
N ASP A 41 11.24 14.37 -7.21
CA ASP A 41 12.49 14.14 -6.52
C ASP A 41 12.57 15.09 -5.30
N PRO A 42 12.60 14.58 -4.06
CA PRO A 42 12.59 15.42 -2.87
C PRO A 42 13.84 16.29 -2.73
N TYR A 43 14.94 15.99 -3.42
CA TYR A 43 16.19 16.76 -3.36
C TYR A 43 16.21 17.97 -4.31
N TYR A 44 15.38 17.95 -5.36
CA TYR A 44 15.34 18.99 -6.39
C TYR A 44 13.98 19.69 -6.50
N ASN A 45 13.13 19.57 -5.47
CA ASN A 45 11.82 20.21 -5.44
C ASN A 45 11.45 20.75 -4.06
N SER A 46 10.94 21.98 -4.02
CA SER A 46 10.38 22.64 -2.83
C SER A 46 8.88 22.97 -2.95
N LEU A 47 8.26 22.70 -4.11
CA LEU A 47 6.85 22.96 -4.33
C LEU A 47 5.99 21.89 -3.66
N ARG A 48 4.92 22.33 -2.99
CA ARG A 48 4.01 21.49 -2.20
C ARG A 48 3.45 20.31 -2.99
N THR A 49 3.03 20.51 -4.23
CA THR A 49 2.48 19.43 -5.07
C THR A 49 3.48 18.30 -5.28
N GLY A 50 4.74 18.63 -5.59
CA GLY A 50 5.77 17.60 -5.79
C GLY A 50 6.16 16.92 -4.49
N LEU A 51 6.20 17.63 -3.34
CA LEU A 51 6.45 17.01 -2.03
C LEU A 51 5.35 16.01 -1.64
N VAL A 52 4.08 16.37 -1.86
CA VAL A 52 2.94 15.46 -1.59
C VAL A 52 3.05 14.19 -2.43
N LEU A 53 3.45 14.31 -3.70
CA LEU A 53 3.64 13.16 -4.59
C LEU A 53 4.90 12.35 -4.24
N ALA A 54 5.98 13.00 -3.81
CA ALA A 54 7.19 12.33 -3.36
C ALA A 54 6.89 11.36 -2.21
N HIS A 55 6.07 11.77 -1.24
CA HIS A 55 5.61 10.89 -0.14
C HIS A 55 4.79 9.67 -0.58
N GLN A 56 4.37 9.56 -1.85
CA GLN A 56 3.70 8.37 -2.37
C GLN A 56 4.68 7.39 -3.04
N ALA A 57 5.90 7.82 -3.34
CA ALA A 57 6.91 7.03 -4.04
C ALA A 57 8.18 6.80 -3.21
N TRP A 58 8.39 7.58 -2.15
CA TRP A 58 9.57 7.56 -1.30
C TRP A 58 9.17 7.49 0.16
N ASP A 59 9.73 6.52 0.87
CA ASP A 59 9.60 6.41 2.33
C ASP A 59 10.86 6.92 3.02
N GLY A 60 10.68 7.65 4.13
CA GLY A 60 11.77 8.05 5.01
C GLY A 60 12.02 7.06 6.15
N LEU A 61 13.01 7.34 7.01
CA LEU A 61 13.25 6.53 8.22
C LEU A 61 12.10 6.61 9.23
N ILE A 62 11.57 7.82 9.43
CA ILE A 62 10.48 8.10 10.37
C ILE A 62 9.41 8.95 9.70
N HIS A 63 8.20 8.87 10.22
CA HIS A 63 7.06 9.68 9.80
C HIS A 63 6.59 10.57 10.93
N ARG A 64 6.21 11.82 10.64
CA ARG A 64 5.56 12.70 11.61
C ARG A 64 4.05 12.62 11.42
N ASP A 65 3.36 12.07 12.41
CA ASP A 65 1.91 11.91 12.37
C ASP A 65 1.23 13.29 12.25
N PRO A 66 0.37 13.53 11.25
CA PRO A 66 -0.27 14.83 11.06
C PRO A 66 -1.35 15.15 12.11
N THR A 67 -1.78 14.17 12.91
CA THR A 67 -2.84 14.32 13.92
C THR A 67 -2.28 14.86 15.23
N ASP A 68 -1.19 14.25 15.72
CA ASP A 68 -0.61 14.54 17.03
C ASP A 68 0.86 15.03 16.96
N PHE A 69 1.41 15.12 15.75
CA PHE A 69 2.78 15.55 15.45
C PHE A 69 3.89 14.69 16.06
N THR A 70 3.54 13.50 16.56
CA THR A 70 4.53 12.56 17.11
C THR A 70 5.33 11.89 16.00
N MET A 71 6.57 11.53 16.31
CA MET A 71 7.41 10.74 15.39
C MET A 71 7.01 9.28 15.50
N LYS A 72 6.70 8.65 14.37
CA LYS A 72 6.28 7.25 14.23
C LYS A 72 7.30 6.49 13.36
N PRO A 73 7.42 5.17 13.58
CA PRO A 73 8.20 4.29 12.70
C PRO A 73 7.75 4.34 11.23
N LEU A 74 8.72 4.22 10.32
CA LEU A 74 8.48 3.99 8.89
C LEU A 74 9.46 2.92 8.37
N LEU A 75 10.54 3.30 7.66
CA LEU A 75 11.63 2.38 7.29
C LEU A 75 12.50 2.01 8.50
N ALA A 76 12.61 2.88 9.50
CA ALA A 76 13.15 2.52 10.81
C ALA A 76 12.00 2.09 11.74
N THR A 77 12.12 0.92 12.35
CA THR A 77 11.13 0.36 13.29
C THR A 77 11.31 0.85 14.72
N ALA A 78 12.52 1.27 15.08
CA ALA A 78 12.86 1.83 16.38
C ALA A 78 14.08 2.75 16.25
N TRP A 79 14.25 3.65 17.21
CA TRP A 79 15.45 4.48 17.33
C TRP A 79 15.76 4.80 18.78
N ASN A 80 17.04 5.02 19.07
CA ASN A 80 17.51 5.40 20.40
C ASN A 80 18.65 6.41 20.30
N TRP A 81 18.57 7.49 21.08
CA TRP A 81 19.69 8.41 21.26
C TRP A 81 20.73 7.75 22.17
N VAL A 82 21.89 7.42 21.61
CA VAL A 82 23.01 6.84 22.37
C VAL A 82 23.73 7.93 23.16
N ASN A 83 23.84 9.12 22.59
CA ASN A 83 24.39 10.33 23.21
C ASN A 83 23.88 11.58 22.47
N ALA A 84 24.40 12.76 22.79
CA ALA A 84 23.91 14.04 22.24
C ALA A 84 24.05 14.18 20.71
N THR A 85 24.90 13.39 20.06
CA THR A 85 25.20 13.50 18.62
C THR A 85 25.06 12.17 17.88
N THR A 86 24.56 11.12 18.53
CA THR A 86 24.47 9.77 17.96
C THR A 86 23.09 9.19 18.19
N ILE A 87 22.45 8.77 17.10
CA ILE A 87 21.18 8.07 17.11
C ILE A 87 21.34 6.73 16.40
N ASP A 88 20.90 5.67 17.06
CA ASP A 88 20.88 4.32 16.50
C ASP A 88 19.49 4.04 15.96
N PHE A 89 19.38 3.68 14.68
CA PHE A 89 18.14 3.26 14.03
C PHE A 89 18.13 1.75 13.81
N THR A 90 17.01 1.10 14.14
CA THR A 90 16.74 -0.29 13.72
C THR A 90 15.94 -0.25 12.43
N LEU A 91 16.50 -0.77 11.34
CA LEU A 91 15.86 -0.77 10.02
C LEU A 91 14.88 -1.95 9.86
N ARG A 92 13.80 -1.71 9.12
CA ARG A 92 12.81 -2.71 8.74
C ARG A 92 13.43 -3.76 7.81
N ALA A 93 13.25 -5.02 8.14
CA ALA A 93 13.70 -6.13 7.29
C ALA A 93 12.71 -6.41 6.14
N GLY A 94 13.24 -6.95 5.02
CA GLY A 94 12.44 -7.42 3.89
C GLY A 94 11.83 -6.32 3.03
N VAL A 95 12.31 -5.08 3.15
CA VAL A 95 11.92 -3.98 2.26
C VAL A 95 12.69 -4.10 0.94
N THR A 96 11.99 -3.92 -0.16
CA THR A 96 12.55 -3.90 -1.50
C THR A 96 12.16 -2.63 -2.23
N PHE A 97 13.07 -2.09 -3.02
CA PHE A 97 12.76 -1.03 -3.96
C PHE A 97 11.89 -1.56 -5.12
N HIS A 98 11.31 -0.64 -5.90
CA HIS A 98 10.47 -1.00 -7.03
C HIS A 98 11.20 -1.78 -8.14
N ASN A 99 12.52 -1.73 -8.19
CA ASN A 99 13.35 -2.50 -9.11
C ASN A 99 13.68 -3.92 -8.59
N GLY A 100 13.29 -4.25 -7.34
CA GLY A 100 13.53 -5.54 -6.70
C GLY A 100 14.76 -5.61 -5.80
N ASP A 101 15.62 -4.58 -5.78
CA ASP A 101 16.78 -4.55 -4.90
C ASP A 101 16.35 -4.44 -3.43
N ALA A 102 17.14 -5.02 -2.53
CA ALA A 102 16.87 -4.97 -1.09
C ALA A 102 17.31 -3.63 -0.50
N PHE A 103 16.49 -3.07 0.39
CA PHE A 103 16.84 -1.89 1.17
C PHE A 103 17.76 -2.24 2.35
N SER A 104 18.78 -1.42 2.55
CA SER A 104 19.81 -1.59 3.57
C SER A 104 20.26 -0.26 4.19
N ALA A 105 21.16 -0.34 5.17
CA ALA A 105 21.77 0.85 5.77
C ALA A 105 22.65 1.63 4.79
N ASP A 106 23.25 0.96 3.79
CA ASP A 106 24.11 1.62 2.81
C ASP A 106 23.32 2.60 1.93
N ASP A 107 22.05 2.30 1.64
CA ASP A 107 21.16 3.18 0.91
C ASP A 107 20.86 4.46 1.68
N VAL A 108 20.73 4.36 3.01
CA VAL A 108 20.53 5.51 3.91
C VAL A 108 21.77 6.39 3.96
N VAL A 109 22.96 5.80 3.89
CA VAL A 109 24.24 6.54 3.89
C VAL A 109 24.48 7.27 2.57
N TYR A 110 24.01 6.70 1.45
CA TYR A 110 24.21 7.27 0.12
C TYR A 110 23.36 8.52 -0.16
N THR A 111 22.14 8.55 0.36
CA THR A 111 21.10 9.59 0.14
C THR A 111 21.35 10.87 0.92
#